data_AF-A0AAJ5RSQ7-F1
#
_entry.id   AF-A0AAJ5RSQ7-F1
#
_cell.length_a   1.000
_cell.length_b   1.000
_cell.length_c   1.000
_cell.angle_alpha   90.00
_cell.angle_beta   90.00
_cell.angle_gamma   90.00
#
_symmetry.space_group_name_H-M   'P 1'
#
loop_
_entity.id
_entity.type
_entity.pdbx_description
1 polymer ?
#
loop_
_entity_poly.entity_id
_entity_poly.type
_entity_poly.pdbx_seq_one_letter_code
_entity_poly.pdbx_strand_id
1 'polypeptide(L)'
;MSEVYRKLVDFFNLSDPNYIRFVRKYEAKTKKEIAFYLFIGLLPGLIAYVFIYPLREMIMAWTDLSAHYVQLYVLVLMSAGWHMLVPFLMLRYKDRLSFKESLVYLGFTRLDLKGLVFVFPILTILFTLLSLPYVKYVYPPFFEWLNGFPAFHMGEWHVFYQGYYDPAFPLPLLLIGLIGNFIGEEIYFRGYLLRKVGLLKFDWLWIAIIFQLYHMWQVPINWAYVPLAIMIPEEILVKLRKNIYGAILLHLFVNFLWGMINMYLVGVR
;
A
#
# COMPACT_ATOMS: atom_id res chain seq x y z
N MET A 1 4.25 15.78 32.64
CA MET A 1 4.13 14.53 31.83
C MET A 1 4.77 13.41 32.64
N SER A 2 4.04 12.33 32.96
CA SER A 2 4.54 11.29 33.88
C SER A 2 5.67 10.47 33.26
N GLU A 3 6.53 9.89 34.10
CA GLU A 3 7.62 9.02 33.65
C GLU A 3 7.10 7.79 32.89
N VAL A 4 5.98 7.23 33.35
CA VAL A 4 5.28 6.10 32.70
C VAL A 4 4.87 6.47 31.27
N TYR A 5 4.28 7.66 31.08
CA TYR A 5 3.89 8.12 29.75
C TYR A 5 5.11 8.26 28.83
N ARG A 6 6.22 8.81 29.33
CA ARG A 6 7.45 8.94 28.53
C ARG A 6 8.00 7.58 28.11
N LYS A 7 8.05 6.61 29.03
CA LYS A 7 8.49 5.24 28.74
C LYS A 7 7.61 4.57 27.67
N LEU A 8 6.30 4.78 27.71
CA LEU A 8 5.38 4.26 26.68
C LEU A 8 5.63 4.92 25.32
N VAL A 9 5.78 6.26 25.28
CA VAL A 9 6.12 6.97 24.04
C VAL A 9 7.43 6.44 23.46
N ASP A 10 8.49 6.33 24.27
CA ASP A 10 9.80 5.85 23.81
C ASP A 10 9.78 4.36 23.43
N PHE A 11 8.84 3.58 23.97
CA PHE A 11 8.63 2.19 23.56
C PHE A 11 8.12 2.10 22.13
N PHE A 12 7.06 2.84 21.81
CA PHE A 12 6.41 2.83 20.49
C PHE A 12 7.14 3.68 19.46
N ASN A 13 7.74 4.80 19.86
CA ASN A 13 8.35 5.77 18.97
C ASN A 13 9.89 5.71 19.04
N LEU A 14 10.52 5.25 17.96
CA LEU A 14 11.98 5.30 17.84
C LEU A 14 12.43 6.77 17.70
N SER A 15 13.30 7.25 18.57
CA SER A 15 13.86 8.60 18.45
C SER A 15 15.02 8.61 17.46
N ASP A 16 14.85 9.33 16.35
CA ASP A 16 15.93 9.59 15.38
C ASP A 16 15.81 11.01 14.80
N PRO A 17 16.35 12.03 15.51
CA PRO A 17 16.24 13.42 15.08
C PRO A 17 16.99 13.72 13.77
N ASN A 18 18.06 12.99 13.49
CA ASN A 18 18.86 13.17 12.29
C ASN A 18 18.10 12.70 11.06
N TYR A 19 17.49 11.53 11.16
CA TYR A 19 16.60 10.99 10.15
C TYR A 19 15.41 11.93 9.89
N ILE A 20 14.73 12.38 10.94
CA ILE A 20 13.58 13.28 10.82
C ILE A 20 13.98 14.58 10.11
N ARG A 21 15.12 15.16 10.49
CA ARG A 21 15.65 16.38 9.83
C ARG A 21 15.96 16.14 8.36
N PHE A 22 16.58 15.00 8.04
CA PHE A 22 16.89 14.61 6.67
C PHE A 22 15.61 14.47 5.82
N VAL A 23 14.61 13.72 6.28
CA VAL A 23 13.35 13.52 5.55
C VAL A 23 12.61 14.85 5.35
N ARG A 24 12.52 15.69 6.38
CA ARG A 24 11.84 16.99 6.33
C ARG A 24 12.44 17.97 5.32
N LYS A 25 13.72 17.81 4.96
CA LYS A 25 14.33 18.64 3.93
C LYS A 25 13.66 18.46 2.56
N TYR A 26 13.14 17.27 2.27
CA TYR A 26 12.60 16.89 0.95
C TYR A 26 11.08 16.74 0.91
N GLU A 27 10.39 17.14 1.98
CA GLU A 27 8.93 17.27 2.01
C GLU A 27 8.44 18.36 1.03
N ALA A 28 7.26 18.14 0.45
CA ALA A 28 6.52 19.16 -0.28
C ALA A 28 6.25 20.36 0.63
N LYS A 29 6.56 21.57 0.17
CA LYS A 29 6.48 22.80 0.98
C LYS A 29 5.19 23.58 0.75
N THR A 30 4.56 23.37 -0.40
CA THR A 30 3.35 24.10 -0.80
C THR A 30 2.14 23.16 -0.93
N LYS A 31 0.94 23.73 -0.79
CA LYS A 31 -0.32 22.99 -1.03
C LYS A 31 -0.40 22.40 -2.44
N LYS A 32 0.15 23.11 -3.44
CA LYS A 32 0.18 22.64 -4.84
C LYS A 32 1.05 21.39 -4.98
N GLU A 33 2.24 21.38 -4.36
CA GLU A 33 3.11 20.21 -4.37
C GLU A 33 2.49 19.03 -3.63
N ILE A 34 1.84 19.28 -2.48
CA ILE A 34 1.12 18.24 -1.74
C ILE A 34 0.02 17.63 -2.62
N ALA A 35 -0.82 18.48 -3.23
CA ALA A 35 -1.88 18.01 -4.13
C ALA A 35 -1.32 17.21 -5.32
N PHE A 36 -0.19 17.65 -5.89
CA PHE A 36 0.51 16.92 -6.95
C PHE A 36 0.96 15.52 -6.50
N TYR A 37 1.56 15.38 -5.31
CA TYR A 37 1.98 14.07 -4.82
C TYR A 37 0.80 13.17 -4.46
N LEU A 38 -0.28 13.71 -3.90
CA LEU A 38 -1.51 12.95 -3.66
C LEU A 38 -2.12 12.46 -4.98
N PHE A 39 -2.18 13.30 -6.00
CA PHE A 39 -2.64 12.92 -7.35
C PHE A 39 -1.76 11.83 -7.96
N ILE A 40 -0.43 11.98 -7.88
CA ILE A 40 0.51 10.94 -8.33
C ILE A 40 0.31 9.63 -7.57
N GLY A 41 -0.10 9.68 -6.30
CA GLY A 41 -0.48 8.48 -5.55
C GLY A 41 -1.65 7.70 -6.15
N LEU A 42 -2.57 8.36 -6.85
CA LEU A 42 -3.73 7.73 -7.50
C LEU A 42 -3.45 7.31 -8.95
N LEU A 43 -2.50 7.97 -9.61
CA LEU A 43 -2.22 7.79 -11.03
C LEU A 43 -1.92 6.33 -11.46
N PRO A 44 -1.06 5.54 -10.79
CA PRO A 44 -0.84 4.14 -11.21
C PRO A 44 -2.13 3.31 -11.12
N GLY A 45 -2.98 3.62 -10.15
CA GLY A 45 -4.30 3.03 -9.99
C GLY A 45 -5.26 3.31 -11.15
N LEU A 46 -5.33 4.57 -11.54
CA LEU A 46 -6.13 5.01 -12.68
C LEU A 46 -5.63 4.37 -13.99
N ILE A 47 -4.31 4.29 -14.16
CA ILE A 47 -3.69 3.62 -15.31
C ILE A 47 -4.10 2.14 -15.32
N ALA A 48 -3.92 1.42 -14.20
CA ALA A 48 -4.33 0.03 -14.09
C ALA A 48 -5.82 -0.17 -14.44
N TYR A 49 -6.70 0.68 -13.91
CA TYR A 49 -8.13 0.65 -14.21
C TYR A 49 -8.40 0.79 -15.72
N VAL A 50 -7.77 1.75 -16.39
CA VAL A 50 -7.94 1.95 -17.84
C VAL A 50 -7.50 0.73 -18.64
N PHE A 51 -6.38 0.09 -18.27
CA PHE A 51 -5.92 -1.11 -18.96
C PHE A 51 -6.79 -2.36 -18.67
N ILE A 52 -7.39 -2.45 -17.48
CA ILE A 52 -8.12 -3.65 -17.01
C ILE A 52 -9.62 -3.60 -17.37
N TYR A 53 -10.22 -2.41 -17.44
CA TYR A 53 -11.64 -2.25 -17.76
C TYR A 53 -11.83 -1.90 -19.24
N PRO A 54 -11.68 -0.62 -19.68
CA PRO A 54 -12.09 -0.24 -21.02
C PRO A 54 -11.17 -0.78 -22.12
N LEU A 55 -9.88 -1.00 -21.85
CA LEU A 55 -8.93 -1.42 -22.90
C LEU A 55 -8.66 -2.93 -22.93
N ARG A 56 -9.17 -3.70 -21.96
CA ARG A 56 -8.84 -5.12 -21.81
C ARG A 56 -9.17 -5.92 -23.08
N GLU A 57 -10.38 -5.79 -23.60
CA GLU A 57 -10.83 -6.53 -24.78
C GLU A 57 -10.01 -6.19 -26.03
N MET A 58 -9.66 -4.91 -26.21
CA MET A 58 -8.79 -4.47 -27.29
C MET A 58 -7.38 -5.09 -27.17
N ILE A 59 -6.82 -5.10 -25.96
CA ILE A 59 -5.50 -5.70 -25.71
C ILE A 59 -5.54 -7.21 -25.95
N MET A 60 -6.58 -7.89 -25.46
CA MET A 60 -6.78 -9.32 -25.73
C MET A 60 -6.83 -9.59 -27.23
N ALA A 61 -7.59 -8.81 -28.00
CA ALA A 61 -7.70 -8.97 -29.45
C ALA A 61 -6.37 -8.71 -30.20
N TRP A 62 -5.48 -7.89 -29.65
CA TRP A 62 -4.19 -7.58 -30.29
C TRP A 62 -3.06 -8.53 -29.89
N THR A 63 -3.18 -9.18 -28.74
CA THR A 63 -2.09 -9.98 -28.14
C THR A 63 -2.42 -11.47 -28.03
N ASP A 64 -3.68 -11.84 -28.30
CA ASP A 64 -4.27 -13.16 -28.04
C ASP A 64 -4.14 -13.62 -26.57
N LEU A 65 -3.84 -12.69 -25.65
CA LEU A 65 -3.78 -12.98 -24.22
C LEU A 65 -5.19 -13.13 -23.63
N SER A 66 -5.30 -13.95 -22.59
CA SER A 66 -6.50 -14.02 -21.77
C SER A 66 -6.68 -12.74 -20.94
N ALA A 67 -7.91 -12.46 -20.52
CA ALA A 67 -8.23 -11.39 -19.57
C ALA A 67 -7.37 -11.46 -18.30
N HIS A 68 -7.10 -12.69 -17.83
CA HIS A 68 -6.26 -12.98 -16.69
C HIS A 68 -4.86 -12.42 -16.86
N TYR A 69 -4.22 -12.78 -17.98
CA TYR A 69 -2.82 -12.43 -18.23
C TYR A 69 -2.66 -10.95 -18.51
N VAL A 70 -3.59 -10.33 -19.22
CA VAL A 70 -3.62 -8.86 -19.39
C VAL A 70 -3.57 -8.16 -18.02
N GLN A 71 -4.40 -8.59 -17.07
CA GLN A 71 -4.37 -8.04 -15.71
C GLN A 71 -3.04 -8.31 -15.01
N LEU A 72 -2.52 -9.54 -15.03
CA LEU A 72 -1.23 -9.85 -14.40
C LEU A 72 -0.07 -9.01 -14.96
N TYR A 73 -0.01 -8.81 -16.28
CA TYR A 73 1.00 -7.94 -16.91
C TYR A 73 0.86 -6.48 -16.46
N VAL A 74 -0.36 -5.95 -16.42
CA VAL A 74 -0.63 -4.58 -15.95
C VAL A 74 -0.20 -4.43 -14.49
N LEU A 75 -0.52 -5.41 -13.64
CA LEU A 75 -0.19 -5.38 -12.22
C LEU A 75 1.32 -5.47 -12.00
N VAL A 76 2.05 -6.33 -12.73
CA VAL A 76 3.52 -6.36 -12.70
C VAL A 76 4.12 -5.02 -13.14
N LEU A 77 3.59 -4.42 -14.20
CA LEU A 77 4.06 -3.12 -14.69
C LEU A 77 3.84 -2.01 -13.66
N MET A 78 2.70 -1.98 -12.98
CA MET A 78 2.43 -0.99 -11.93
C MET A 78 3.25 -1.25 -10.67
N SER A 79 3.27 -2.49 -10.18
CA SER A 79 3.89 -2.84 -8.91
C SER A 79 5.42 -2.79 -8.96
N ALA A 80 6.04 -3.36 -10.00
CA ALA A 80 7.49 -3.35 -10.15
C ALA A 80 7.98 -2.14 -10.95
N GLY A 81 7.29 -1.78 -12.03
CA GLY A 81 7.67 -0.64 -12.86
C GLY A 81 7.43 0.69 -12.15
N TRP A 82 6.16 1.00 -11.83
CA TRP A 82 5.83 2.29 -11.23
C TRP A 82 6.29 2.40 -9.78
N HIS A 83 5.81 1.50 -8.91
CA HIS A 83 6.00 1.67 -7.47
C HIS A 83 7.47 1.55 -7.03
N MET A 84 8.30 0.76 -7.72
CA MET A 84 9.74 0.73 -7.43
C MET A 84 10.51 1.83 -8.16
N LEU A 85 10.38 1.95 -9.50
CA LEU A 85 11.30 2.80 -10.26
C LEU A 85 11.00 4.29 -10.06
N VAL A 86 9.73 4.70 -10.05
CA VAL A 86 9.36 6.12 -9.99
C VAL A 86 9.92 6.81 -8.74
N PRO A 87 9.82 6.25 -7.52
CA PRO A 87 10.44 6.84 -6.34
C PRO A 87 11.95 7.05 -6.50
N PHE A 88 12.69 6.07 -7.00
CA PHE A 88 14.14 6.22 -7.19
C PHE A 88 14.47 7.27 -8.23
N LEU A 89 13.74 7.31 -9.35
CA LEU A 89 13.91 8.33 -10.39
C LEU A 89 13.61 9.73 -9.85
N MET A 90 12.51 9.90 -9.12
CA MET A 90 12.14 11.19 -8.53
C MET A 90 13.17 11.64 -7.50
N LEU A 91 13.57 10.76 -6.58
CA LEU A 91 14.59 11.08 -5.57
C LEU A 91 15.95 11.43 -6.23
N ARG A 92 16.31 10.75 -7.32
CA ARG A 92 17.56 11.00 -8.04
C ARG A 92 17.53 12.30 -8.82
N TYR A 93 16.52 12.52 -9.64
CA TYR A 93 16.50 13.60 -10.63
C TYR A 93 15.87 14.88 -10.10
N LYS A 94 14.84 14.78 -9.25
CA LYS A 94 14.19 15.95 -8.64
C LYS A 94 14.92 16.36 -7.35
N ASP A 95 15.14 15.42 -6.44
CA ASP A 95 15.71 15.72 -5.12
C ASP A 95 17.24 15.65 -5.06
N ARG A 96 17.87 15.17 -6.14
CA ARG A 96 19.33 15.03 -6.28
C ARG A 96 19.99 14.14 -5.23
N LEU A 97 19.25 13.17 -4.70
CA LEU A 97 19.79 12.17 -3.78
C LEU A 97 20.67 11.16 -4.55
N SER A 98 21.73 10.69 -3.90
CA SER A 98 22.44 9.49 -4.31
C SER A 98 21.58 8.24 -4.03
N PHE A 99 21.91 7.11 -4.65
CA PHE A 99 21.18 5.86 -4.41
C PHE A 99 21.16 5.47 -2.92
N LYS A 100 22.28 5.63 -2.21
CA LYS A 100 22.38 5.37 -0.77
C LYS A 100 21.47 6.30 0.04
N GLU A 101 21.45 7.59 -0.29
CA GLU A 101 20.55 8.54 0.36
C GLU A 101 19.08 8.26 0.04
N SER A 102 18.76 7.79 -1.17
CA SER A 102 17.41 7.34 -1.51
C SER A 102 16.98 6.14 -0.68
N LEU A 103 17.85 5.14 -0.48
CA LEU A 103 17.54 4.00 0.39
C LEU A 103 17.27 4.45 1.84
N VAL A 104 18.11 5.34 2.38
CA VAL A 104 17.88 5.94 3.70
C VAL A 104 16.56 6.71 3.71
N TYR A 105 16.31 7.55 2.70
CA TYR A 105 15.08 8.33 2.59
C TYR A 105 13.86 7.42 2.60
N LEU A 106 13.86 6.36 1.80
CA LEU A 106 12.77 5.39 1.67
C LEU A 106 12.57 4.54 2.93
N GLY A 107 13.48 4.59 3.91
CA GLY A 107 13.34 3.89 5.19
C GLY A 107 13.99 2.52 5.21
N PHE A 108 14.88 2.23 4.25
CA PHE A 108 15.82 1.11 4.35
C PHE A 108 17.00 1.51 5.26
N THR A 109 16.65 1.86 6.49
CA THR A 109 17.58 2.24 7.56
C THR A 109 17.94 1.03 8.40
N ARG A 110 18.55 1.25 9.56
CA ARG A 110 18.92 0.16 10.49
C ARG A 110 17.67 -0.64 10.88
N LEU A 111 17.82 -1.97 10.86
CA LEU A 111 16.81 -2.90 11.34
C LEU A 111 16.47 -2.63 12.82
N ASP A 112 15.18 -2.43 13.10
CA ASP A 112 14.66 -2.18 14.45
C ASP A 112 13.98 -3.44 15.00
N LEU A 113 14.79 -4.35 15.54
CA LEU A 113 14.31 -5.64 16.07
C LEU A 113 13.24 -5.46 17.15
N LYS A 114 13.34 -4.44 18.01
CA LYS A 114 12.32 -4.16 19.03
C LYS A 114 10.97 -3.81 18.38
N GLY A 115 11.00 -2.98 17.34
CA GLY A 115 9.82 -2.64 16.56
C GLY A 115 9.19 -3.88 15.93
N LEU A 116 10.00 -4.77 15.34
CA LEU A 116 9.52 -5.96 14.66
C LEU A 116 9.01 -7.06 15.60
N VAL A 117 9.65 -7.25 16.75
CA VAL A 117 9.31 -8.34 17.69
C VAL A 117 8.16 -7.96 18.62
N PHE A 118 8.03 -6.68 18.98
CA PHE A 118 7.03 -6.26 19.97
C PHE A 118 5.98 -5.29 19.41
N VAL A 119 6.41 -4.20 18.78
CA VAL A 119 5.46 -3.16 18.33
C VAL A 119 4.59 -3.68 17.18
N PHE A 120 5.19 -4.36 16.21
CA PHE A 120 4.49 -4.94 15.07
C PHE A 120 3.41 -5.94 15.53
N PRO A 121 3.68 -6.98 16.35
CA PRO A 121 2.62 -7.89 16.78
C PRO A 121 1.50 -7.21 17.57
N ILE A 122 1.83 -6.25 18.45
CA ILE A 122 0.82 -5.48 19.19
C ILE A 122 -0.12 -4.75 18.22
N LEU A 123 0.45 -4.01 17.25
CA LEU A 123 -0.36 -3.25 16.29
C LEU A 123 -1.16 -4.16 15.35
N THR A 124 -0.61 -5.29 14.92
CA THR A 124 -1.30 -6.28 14.10
C THR A 124 -2.49 -6.91 14.84
N ILE A 125 -2.32 -7.26 16.12
CA ILE A 125 -3.41 -7.79 16.95
C ILE A 125 -4.50 -6.73 17.13
N LEU A 126 -4.12 -5.50 17.48
CA LEU A 126 -5.08 -4.41 17.64
C LEU A 126 -5.84 -4.14 16.34
N PHE A 127 -5.14 -4.03 15.21
CA PHE A 127 -5.76 -3.89 13.89
C PHE A 127 -6.76 -5.01 13.60
N THR A 128 -6.37 -6.26 13.83
CA THR A 128 -7.24 -7.42 13.60
C THR A 128 -8.49 -7.32 14.47
N LEU A 129 -8.34 -7.15 15.79
CA LEU A 129 -9.48 -7.08 16.71
C LEU A 129 -10.44 -5.94 16.40
N LEU A 130 -9.90 -4.78 16.00
CA LEU A 130 -10.70 -3.59 15.70
C LEU A 130 -11.36 -3.66 14.31
N SER A 131 -10.77 -4.39 13.37
CA SER A 131 -11.33 -4.56 12.01
C SER A 131 -12.37 -5.67 11.92
N LEU A 132 -12.31 -6.73 12.74
CA LEU A 132 -13.24 -7.87 12.66
C LEU A 132 -14.73 -7.47 12.71
N PRO A 133 -15.21 -6.58 13.61
CA PRO A 133 -16.61 -6.18 13.60
C PRO A 133 -17.02 -5.47 12.31
N TYR A 134 -16.13 -4.62 11.78
CA TYR A 134 -16.36 -3.95 10.50
C TYR A 134 -16.42 -4.95 9.35
N VAL A 135 -15.45 -5.87 9.28
CA VAL A 135 -15.38 -6.92 8.25
C VAL A 135 -16.62 -7.79 8.28
N LYS A 136 -17.20 -8.05 9.45
CA LYS A 136 -18.42 -8.86 9.58
C LYS A 136 -19.68 -8.12 9.14
N TYR A 137 -19.85 -6.87 9.56
CA TYR A 137 -21.15 -6.19 9.51
C TYR A 137 -21.25 -5.06 8.48
N VAL A 138 -20.13 -4.44 8.11
CA VAL A 138 -20.11 -3.25 7.24
C VAL A 138 -19.49 -3.56 5.89
N TYR A 139 -18.40 -4.35 5.86
CA TYR A 139 -17.71 -4.67 4.61
C TYR A 139 -18.63 -5.37 3.58
N PRO A 140 -19.38 -6.46 3.90
CA PRO A 140 -20.16 -7.16 2.90
C PRO A 140 -21.23 -6.30 2.21
N PRO A 141 -22.12 -5.56 2.92
CA PRO A 141 -23.11 -4.73 2.25
C PRO A 141 -22.47 -3.59 1.44
N PHE A 142 -21.32 -3.06 1.89
CA PHE A 142 -20.64 -2.00 1.17
C PHE A 142 -19.93 -2.51 -0.10
N PHE A 143 -19.31 -3.69 -0.01
CA PHE A 143 -18.77 -4.41 -1.16
C PHE A 143 -19.86 -4.67 -2.21
N GLU A 144 -21.00 -5.23 -1.82
CA GLU A 144 -22.11 -5.53 -2.74
C GLU A 144 -22.68 -4.27 -3.39
N TRP A 145 -22.81 -3.19 -2.61
CA TRP A 145 -23.25 -1.90 -3.16
C TRP A 145 -22.28 -1.37 -4.21
N LEU A 146 -20.96 -1.41 -3.95
CA LEU A 146 -19.94 -0.99 -4.92
C LEU A 146 -19.91 -1.91 -6.16
N ASN A 147 -20.03 -3.22 -5.97
CA ASN A 147 -19.99 -4.21 -7.05
C ASN A 147 -21.25 -4.17 -7.94
N GLY A 148 -22.33 -3.56 -7.47
CA GLY A 148 -23.56 -3.35 -8.23
C GLY A 148 -23.45 -2.28 -9.32
N PHE A 149 -22.41 -1.43 -9.30
CA PHE A 149 -22.18 -0.44 -10.35
C PHE A 149 -21.46 -1.06 -11.55
N PRO A 150 -21.98 -0.93 -12.79
CA PRO A 150 -21.34 -1.53 -13.97
C PRO A 150 -19.89 -1.10 -14.19
N ALA A 151 -19.53 0.13 -13.82
CA ALA A 151 -18.17 0.64 -13.95
C ALA A 151 -17.17 0.02 -12.96
N PHE A 152 -17.65 -0.57 -11.87
CA PHE A 152 -16.83 -1.16 -10.81
C PHE A 152 -16.98 -2.68 -10.71
N HIS A 153 -17.92 -3.24 -11.48
CA HIS A 153 -18.28 -4.64 -11.40
C HIS A 153 -17.09 -5.53 -11.82
N MET A 154 -16.65 -6.37 -10.88
CA MET A 154 -15.62 -7.36 -11.13
C MET A 154 -16.33 -8.66 -11.58
N GLY A 155 -16.32 -8.93 -12.88
CA GLY A 155 -16.87 -10.18 -13.43
C GLY A 155 -15.91 -11.35 -13.27
N GLU A 156 -16.31 -12.54 -13.74
CA GLU A 156 -15.48 -13.77 -13.72
C GLU A 156 -14.13 -13.62 -14.47
N TRP A 157 -14.04 -12.63 -15.35
CA TRP A 157 -12.82 -12.27 -16.04
C TRP A 157 -11.75 -11.63 -15.13
N HIS A 158 -12.13 -11.15 -13.94
CA HIS A 158 -11.24 -10.40 -13.05
C HIS A 158 -10.29 -11.31 -12.28
N VAL A 159 -9.05 -10.85 -12.06
CA VAL A 159 -7.96 -11.64 -11.44
C VAL A 159 -8.31 -12.17 -10.04
N PHE A 160 -9.22 -11.52 -9.32
CA PHE A 160 -9.70 -11.99 -8.02
C PHE A 160 -10.48 -13.31 -8.08
N TYR A 161 -11.16 -13.58 -9.19
CA TYR A 161 -11.89 -14.84 -9.40
C TYR A 161 -11.04 -15.90 -10.11
N GLN A 162 -9.97 -15.48 -10.78
CA GLN A 162 -9.09 -16.36 -11.56
C GLN A 162 -7.82 -16.78 -10.79
N GLY A 163 -7.47 -16.04 -9.74
CA GLY A 163 -6.30 -16.31 -8.91
C GLY A 163 -5.15 -15.33 -9.20
N TYR A 164 -4.61 -14.76 -8.14
CA TYR A 164 -3.52 -13.78 -8.22
C TYR A 164 -2.13 -14.42 -8.41
N TYR A 165 -2.01 -15.71 -8.09
CA TYR A 165 -0.75 -16.46 -8.08
C TYR A 165 -0.83 -17.67 -9.01
N ASP A 166 -1.03 -17.42 -10.30
CA ASP A 166 -1.15 -18.46 -11.31
C ASP A 166 0.19 -19.17 -11.58
N PRO A 167 0.29 -20.49 -11.38
CA PRO A 167 1.50 -21.27 -11.71
C PRO A 167 1.87 -21.27 -13.20
N ALA A 168 0.91 -20.98 -14.09
CA ALA A 168 1.13 -20.92 -15.54
C ALA A 168 1.67 -19.56 -16.01
N PHE A 169 1.63 -18.52 -15.16
CA PHE A 169 2.22 -17.23 -15.47
C PHE A 169 3.75 -17.31 -15.43
N PRO A 170 4.50 -16.65 -16.34
CA PRO A 170 5.95 -16.77 -16.39
C PRO A 170 6.61 -16.45 -15.04
N LEU A 171 7.28 -17.45 -14.45
CA LEU A 171 7.84 -17.37 -13.10
C LEU A 171 8.69 -16.11 -12.84
N PRO A 172 9.59 -15.66 -13.76
CA PRO A 172 10.33 -14.42 -13.54
C PRO A 172 9.43 -13.19 -13.36
N LEU A 173 8.36 -13.09 -14.14
CA LEU A 173 7.40 -11.99 -14.05
C LEU A 173 6.56 -12.08 -12.78
N LEU A 174 6.16 -13.30 -12.39
CA LEU A 174 5.48 -13.53 -11.12
C LEU A 174 6.35 -13.03 -9.95
N LEU A 175 7.62 -13.45 -9.89
CA LEU A 175 8.54 -13.03 -8.82
C LEU A 175 8.76 -11.52 -8.80
N ILE A 176 8.94 -10.89 -9.96
CA ILE A 176 9.06 -9.43 -10.07
C ILE A 176 7.77 -8.75 -9.59
N GLY A 177 6.60 -9.27 -9.99
CA GLY A 177 5.31 -8.78 -9.55
C GLY A 177 5.11 -8.89 -8.04
N LEU A 178 5.51 -10.00 -7.42
CA LEU A 178 5.45 -10.20 -5.97
C LEU A 178 6.36 -9.22 -5.22
N ILE A 179 7.59 -9.04 -5.70
CA ILE A 179 8.52 -8.04 -5.13
C ILE A 179 7.93 -6.63 -5.28
N GLY A 180 7.43 -6.29 -6.47
CA GLY A 180 6.76 -5.01 -6.72
C GLY A 180 5.55 -4.79 -5.83
N ASN A 181 4.74 -5.84 -5.62
CA ASN A 181 3.54 -5.78 -4.80
C ASN A 181 3.90 -5.50 -3.33
N PHE A 182 4.76 -6.31 -2.72
CA PHE A 182 5.02 -6.20 -1.27
C PHE A 182 6.09 -5.18 -0.90
N ILE A 183 7.10 -4.99 -1.75
CA ILE A 183 8.21 -4.08 -1.46
C ILE A 183 8.01 -2.78 -2.25
N GLY A 184 7.63 -2.87 -3.53
CA GLY A 184 7.39 -1.69 -4.36
C GLY A 184 6.29 -0.79 -3.83
N GLU A 185 5.12 -1.34 -3.49
CA GLU A 185 4.01 -0.55 -2.92
C GLU A 185 4.43 0.15 -1.63
N GLU A 186 5.15 -0.55 -0.75
CA GLU A 186 5.66 0.05 0.47
C GLU A 186 6.69 1.14 0.19
N ILE A 187 7.60 0.94 -0.78
CA ILE A 187 8.54 1.97 -1.24
C ILE A 187 7.76 3.20 -1.72
N TYR A 188 6.70 3.01 -2.49
CA TYR A 188 5.94 4.07 -3.11
C TYR A 188 5.09 4.84 -2.11
N PHE A 189 4.21 4.15 -1.38
CA PHE A 189 3.25 4.80 -0.49
C PHE A 189 3.90 5.24 0.83
N ARG A 190 4.65 4.35 1.48
CA ARG A 190 5.15 4.58 2.86
C ARG A 190 6.58 5.13 2.83
N GLY A 191 7.39 4.67 1.88
CA GLY A 191 8.75 5.12 1.67
C GLY A 191 8.85 6.47 0.96
N TYR A 192 7.95 6.79 0.03
CA TYR A 192 8.07 8.00 -0.79
C TYR A 192 6.93 8.99 -0.53
N LEU A 193 5.68 8.64 -0.84
CA LEU A 193 4.54 9.56 -0.78
C LEU A 193 4.27 10.08 0.62
N LEU A 194 4.21 9.21 1.63
CA LEU A 194 4.02 9.58 3.04
C LEU A 194 5.03 10.61 3.51
N ARG A 195 6.28 10.49 3.05
CA ARG A 195 7.34 11.43 3.38
C ARG A 195 7.23 12.71 2.58
N LYS A 196 6.81 12.65 1.31
CA LYS A 196 6.59 13.84 0.50
C LYS A 196 5.48 14.71 1.07
N VAL A 197 4.41 14.11 1.58
CA VAL A 197 3.28 14.85 2.15
C VAL A 197 3.37 15.05 3.66
N GLY A 198 4.55 14.88 4.27
CA GLY A 198 4.72 14.92 5.74
C GLY A 198 4.33 16.22 6.45
N LEU A 199 4.22 17.34 5.71
CA LEU A 199 3.69 18.60 6.24
C LEU A 199 2.16 18.65 6.32
N LEU A 200 1.46 17.69 5.69
CA LEU A 200 0.00 17.59 5.75
C LEU A 200 -0.43 17.07 7.12
N LYS A 201 -1.40 17.73 7.75
CA LYS A 201 -2.00 17.23 8.99
C LYS A 201 -2.69 15.90 8.71
N PHE A 202 -2.40 14.90 9.54
CA PHE A 202 -2.86 13.52 9.35
C PHE A 202 -2.40 12.90 8.01
N ASP A 203 -1.20 13.26 7.54
CA ASP A 203 -0.54 12.67 6.37
C ASP A 203 -0.68 11.14 6.28
N TRP A 204 -0.52 10.43 7.39
CA TRP A 204 -0.68 8.98 7.47
C TRP A 204 -2.08 8.51 7.04
N LEU A 205 -3.14 9.22 7.48
CA LEU A 205 -4.51 8.89 7.15
C LEU A 205 -4.79 9.20 5.67
N TRP A 206 -4.29 10.32 5.17
CA TRP A 206 -4.42 10.66 3.75
C TRP A 206 -3.77 9.61 2.86
N ILE A 207 -2.56 9.15 3.21
CA ILE A 207 -1.91 8.09 2.44
C ILE A 207 -2.65 6.76 2.55
N ALA A 208 -3.16 6.39 3.74
CA ALA A 208 -3.98 5.18 3.88
C ALA A 208 -5.25 5.24 3.00
N ILE A 209 -5.93 6.40 2.93
CA ILE A 209 -7.08 6.60 2.05
C ILE A 209 -6.67 6.54 0.58
N ILE A 210 -5.59 7.22 0.19
CA ILE A 210 -5.06 7.19 -1.19
C ILE A 210 -4.65 5.76 -1.56
N PHE A 211 -4.12 4.97 -0.63
CA PHE A 211 -3.81 3.56 -0.81
C PHE A 211 -5.07 2.72 -1.09
N GLN A 212 -6.21 3.01 -0.45
CA GLN A 212 -7.46 2.33 -0.82
C GLN A 212 -7.99 2.84 -2.16
N LEU A 213 -7.88 4.14 -2.44
CA LEU A 213 -8.43 4.73 -3.65
C LEU A 213 -7.63 4.38 -4.91
N TYR A 214 -6.30 4.23 -4.86
CA TYR A 214 -5.54 3.84 -6.06
C TYR A 214 -5.88 2.43 -6.55
N HIS A 215 -6.46 1.59 -5.71
CA HIS A 215 -6.97 0.29 -6.13
C HIS A 215 -8.29 0.39 -6.93
N MET A 216 -8.39 1.41 -7.82
CA MET A 216 -9.53 1.65 -8.70
C MET A 216 -9.82 0.47 -9.62
N TRP A 217 -8.82 -0.35 -9.94
CA TRP A 217 -9.03 -1.57 -10.72
C TRP A 217 -9.76 -2.67 -9.93
N GLN A 218 -9.88 -2.55 -8.60
CA GLN A 218 -10.62 -3.47 -7.74
C GLN A 218 -11.49 -2.71 -6.71
N VAL A 219 -12.23 -1.69 -7.20
CA VAL A 219 -13.05 -0.79 -6.37
C VAL A 219 -13.86 -1.52 -5.30
N PRO A 220 -14.67 -2.57 -5.61
CA PRO A 220 -15.53 -3.16 -4.59
C PRO A 220 -14.77 -3.70 -3.38
N ILE A 221 -13.55 -4.20 -3.59
CA ILE A 221 -12.71 -4.76 -2.53
C ILE A 221 -12.10 -3.63 -1.71
N ASN A 222 -11.27 -2.78 -2.32
CA ASN A 222 -10.47 -1.82 -1.58
C ASN A 222 -11.27 -0.61 -1.10
N TRP A 223 -12.23 -0.13 -1.88
CA TRP A 223 -13.00 1.04 -1.47
C TRP A 223 -13.94 0.70 -0.32
N ALA A 224 -14.38 -0.56 -0.22
CA ALA A 224 -15.08 -1.06 0.95
C ALA A 224 -14.21 -1.04 2.23
N TYR A 225 -12.89 -0.94 2.11
CA TYR A 225 -11.96 -0.78 3.23
C TYR A 225 -11.60 0.68 3.56
N VAL A 226 -12.05 1.67 2.78
CA VAL A 226 -11.76 3.10 3.06
C VAL A 226 -12.14 3.53 4.48
N PRO A 227 -13.31 3.15 5.04
CA PRO A 227 -13.64 3.49 6.43
C PRO A 227 -12.69 2.88 7.47
N LEU A 228 -12.04 1.76 7.15
CA LEU A 228 -11.01 1.14 7.99
C LEU A 228 -9.63 1.77 7.83
N ALA A 229 -9.41 2.69 6.88
CA ALA A 229 -8.10 3.30 6.63
C ALA A 229 -7.49 3.95 7.88
N ILE A 230 -8.32 4.47 8.79
CA ILE A 230 -7.87 5.05 10.06
C ILE A 230 -7.22 4.03 11.01
N MET A 231 -7.50 2.75 10.83
CA MET A 231 -7.03 1.65 11.67
C MET A 231 -5.86 0.88 11.04
N ILE A 232 -5.52 1.15 9.77
CA ILE A 232 -4.44 0.46 9.06
C ILE A 232 -3.08 0.89 9.66
N PRO A 233 -2.28 -0.04 10.22
CA PRO A 233 -1.07 0.34 10.93
C PRO A 233 0.14 0.68 10.04
N GLU A 234 0.10 0.47 8.73
CA GLU A 234 1.29 0.54 7.85
C GLU A 234 1.98 1.90 7.92
N GLU A 235 1.26 3.00 7.70
CA GLU A 235 1.80 4.36 7.79
C GLU A 235 2.23 4.72 9.22
N ILE A 236 1.46 4.26 10.21
CA ILE A 236 1.71 4.50 11.63
C ILE A 236 3.04 3.83 12.03
N LEU A 237 3.25 2.58 11.62
CA LEU A 237 4.47 1.81 11.84
C LEU A 237 5.69 2.55 11.25
N VAL A 238 5.60 3.02 10.01
CA VAL A 238 6.71 3.75 9.38
C VAL A 238 7.02 5.05 10.11
N LYS A 239 6.01 5.81 10.55
CA LYS A 239 6.22 7.05 11.30
C LYS A 239 6.78 6.79 12.70
N LEU A 240 6.32 5.75 13.38
CA LEU A 240 6.76 5.39 14.72
C LEU A 240 8.17 4.79 14.71
N ARG A 241 8.51 3.95 13.73
CA ARG A 241 9.74 3.15 13.73
C ARG A 241 10.81 3.62 12.75
N LYS A 242 10.49 4.56 11.85
CA LYS A 242 11.43 5.23 10.92
C LYS A 242 12.13 4.25 9.97
N ASN A 243 11.49 3.11 9.75
CA ASN A 243 11.89 2.12 8.77
C ASN A 243 10.64 1.51 8.13
N ILE A 244 10.82 0.87 6.99
CA ILE A 244 9.73 0.33 6.18
C ILE A 244 9.44 -1.15 6.45
N TYR A 245 10.35 -1.86 7.13
CA TYR A 245 10.29 -3.31 7.28
C TYR A 245 9.02 -3.80 7.98
N GLY A 246 8.58 -3.08 9.02
CA GLY A 246 7.32 -3.42 9.70
C GLY A 246 6.10 -3.30 8.80
N ALA A 247 6.08 -2.32 7.89
CA ALA A 247 5.00 -2.15 6.93
C ALA A 247 5.03 -3.23 5.85
N ILE A 248 6.22 -3.61 5.34
CA ILE A 248 6.38 -4.75 4.41
C ILE A 248 5.85 -6.05 5.03
N LEU A 249 6.20 -6.35 6.29
CA LEU A 249 5.71 -7.54 6.97
C LEU A 249 4.20 -7.51 7.21
N LEU A 250 3.65 -6.33 7.53
CA LEU A 250 2.21 -6.16 7.70
C LEU A 250 1.47 -6.37 6.38
N HIS A 251 2.00 -5.82 5.29
CA HIS A 251 1.43 -5.98 3.97
C HIS A 251 1.42 -7.46 3.53
N LEU A 252 2.52 -8.19 3.79
CA LEU A 252 2.58 -9.65 3.61
C LEU A 252 1.55 -10.37 4.49
N PHE A 253 1.45 -10.01 5.77
CA PHE A 253 0.47 -10.58 6.70
C PHE A 253 -0.96 -10.39 6.21
N VAL A 254 -1.32 -9.18 5.75
CA VAL A 254 -2.67 -8.86 5.27
C VAL A 254 -3.03 -9.71 4.05
N ASN A 255 -2.11 -9.85 3.09
CA ASN A 255 -2.37 -10.62 1.86
C ASN A 255 -2.43 -12.13 2.10
N PHE A 256 -1.56 -12.67 2.96
CA PHE A 256 -1.42 -14.12 3.09
C PHE A 256 -2.16 -14.73 4.28
N LEU A 257 -2.29 -14.01 5.41
CA LEU A 257 -2.78 -14.58 6.67
C LEU A 257 -4.10 -13.96 7.12
N TRP A 258 -4.26 -12.65 6.95
CA TRP A 258 -5.41 -11.94 7.53
C TRP A 258 -6.75 -12.35 6.90
N GLY A 259 -6.79 -12.59 5.58
CA GLY A 259 -7.98 -13.14 4.91
C GLY A 259 -8.42 -14.51 5.48
N MET A 260 -7.46 -15.38 5.82
CA MET A 260 -7.77 -16.65 6.49
C MET A 260 -8.32 -16.45 7.89
N ILE A 261 -7.77 -15.48 8.64
CA ILE A 261 -8.26 -15.13 9.98
C ILE A 261 -9.70 -14.59 9.91
N ASN A 262 -9.98 -13.68 8.97
CA ASN A 262 -11.31 -13.13 8.74
C ASN A 262 -12.31 -14.24 8.38
N MET A 263 -11.93 -15.15 7.49
CA MET A 263 -12.77 -16.27 7.10
C MET A 263 -13.08 -17.19 8.29
N TYR A 264 -12.06 -17.52 9.10
CA TYR A 264 -12.23 -18.41 10.25
C TYR A 264 -13.05 -17.79 11.38
N LEU A 265 -12.84 -16.49 11.68
CA LEU A 265 -13.46 -15.83 12.84
C LEU A 265 -14.81 -15.19 12.54
N VAL A 266 -15.02 -14.68 11.32
CA VAL A 266 -16.24 -13.93 10.95
C VAL A 266 -16.88 -14.38 9.65
N GLY A 267 -16.33 -15.38 8.95
CA GLY A 267 -16.95 -15.97 7.75
C GLY A 267 -16.89 -15.08 6.50
N VAL A 268 -15.98 -14.10 6.46
CA VAL A 268 -15.82 -13.17 5.33
C VAL A 268 -14.41 -13.32 4.77
N ARG A 269 -14.30 -13.43 3.44
CA ARG A 269 -13.03 -13.59 2.72
C ARG A 269 -12.38 -12.23 2.44
#